data_AF-A0A0D3DLF0-F1
#
_entry.id   AF-A0A0D3DLF0-F1
#
_cell.length_a   1.000
_cell.length_b   1.000
_cell.length_c   1.000
_cell.angle_alpha   90.00
_cell.angle_beta   90.00
_cell.angle_gamma   90.00
#
_symmetry.space_group_name_H-M   'P 1'
#
loop_
_entity.id
_entity.type
_entity.pdbx_description
1 polymer ?
#
loop_
_entity_poly.entity_id
_entity_poly.type
_entity_poly.pdbx_seq_one_letter_code
_entity_poly.pdbx_strand_id
1 'polypeptide(L)'
;MFVPTANPVREPPIIVANTVLSLLALNYPANKLACYVSDDGCSPLTYFSLKETSKFAKIWGPFCKKYNREYEKLRRKVEDSTGDSHLLDGDDELETFSNAKQNNHSTIVKVVWENKGGVGDEKEVPHLVYISREKRPDYVHHYKSGAMNFLET
;
A
#
# COMPACT_ATOMS: atom_id res chain seq x y z
N MET A 1 -9.68 -2.07 20.62
CA MET A 1 -8.89 -1.10 19.85
C MET A 1 -9.69 0.19 19.74
N PHE A 2 -9.02 1.33 19.78
CA PHE A 2 -9.65 2.66 19.85
C PHE A 2 -9.22 3.49 18.65
N VAL A 3 -10.17 4.16 18.00
CA VAL A 3 -9.96 5.02 16.83
C VAL A 3 -10.54 6.41 17.15
N PRO A 4 -9.72 7.38 17.55
CA PRO A 4 -10.17 8.76 17.69
C PRO A 4 -10.28 9.42 16.32
N THR A 5 -11.27 10.29 16.15
CA THR A 5 -11.37 11.24 15.05
C THR A 5 -12.00 12.52 15.55
N ALA A 6 -11.62 13.66 14.98
CA ALA A 6 -12.07 14.97 15.48
C ALA A 6 -12.62 15.90 14.41
N ASN A 7 -12.20 15.75 13.15
CA ASN A 7 -12.61 16.69 12.11
C ASN A 7 -12.73 16.00 10.75
N PRO A 8 -13.94 15.88 10.18
CA PRO A 8 -14.16 15.17 8.92
C PRO A 8 -13.55 15.86 7.69
N VAL A 9 -13.11 17.12 7.80
CA VAL A 9 -12.40 17.82 6.71
C VAL A 9 -10.91 17.46 6.72
N ARG A 10 -10.30 17.38 7.90
CA ARG A 10 -8.88 16.99 8.05
C ARG A 10 -8.68 15.48 7.99
N GLU A 11 -9.66 14.74 8.49
CA GLU A 11 -9.72 13.29 8.52
C GLU A 11 -10.96 12.85 7.73
N PRO A 12 -10.90 12.87 6.38
CA PRO A 12 -12.00 12.43 5.54
C PRO A 12 -12.57 11.09 6.02
N PRO A 13 -13.89 10.92 6.14
CA PRO A 13 -14.51 9.72 6.70
C PRO A 13 -14.05 8.40 6.06
N ILE A 14 -13.64 8.43 4.79
CA ILE A 14 -13.07 7.25 4.10
C ILE A 14 -11.75 6.77 4.72
N ILE A 15 -10.92 7.66 5.26
CA ILE A 15 -9.68 7.29 5.94
C ILE A 15 -10.00 6.58 7.26
N VAL A 16 -10.98 7.10 8.01
CA VAL A 16 -11.48 6.47 9.24
C VAL A 16 -12.09 5.10 8.92
N ALA A 17 -12.89 4.99 7.87
CA ALA A 17 -13.47 3.74 7.39
C ALA A 17 -12.39 2.69 7.02
N ASN A 18 -11.37 3.07 6.26
CA ASN A 18 -10.27 2.18 5.88
C ASN A 18 -9.48 1.69 7.10
N THR A 19 -9.28 2.57 8.09
CA THR A 19 -8.66 2.21 9.36
C THR A 19 -9.51 1.18 10.09
N VAL A 20 -10.82 1.42 10.23
CA VAL A 20 -11.76 0.48 10.87
C VAL A 20 -11.82 -0.85 10.13
N LEU A 21 -11.84 -0.88 8.80
CA LEU A 21 -11.81 -2.13 8.02
C LEU A 21 -10.54 -2.95 8.29
N SER A 22 -9.39 -2.29 8.31
CA SER A 22 -8.10 -2.93 8.59
C SER A 22 -8.09 -3.54 9.99
N LEU A 23 -8.64 -2.82 10.98
CA LEU A 23 -8.77 -3.27 12.36
C LEU A 23 -9.74 -4.46 12.50
N LEU A 24 -10.88 -4.43 11.81
CA LEU A 24 -11.85 -5.52 11.82
C LEU A 24 -11.37 -6.78 11.05
N ALA A 25 -10.41 -6.62 10.15
CA ALA A 25 -9.80 -7.70 9.39
C ALA A 25 -8.60 -8.36 10.09
N LEU A 26 -8.20 -7.90 11.28
CA LEU A 26 -7.13 -8.54 12.05
C LEU A 26 -7.41 -10.01 12.29
N ASN A 27 -6.34 -10.82 12.26
CA ASN A 27 -6.41 -12.23 12.58
C ASN A 27 -6.52 -12.46 14.10
N TYR A 28 -7.64 -12.05 14.68
CA TYR A 28 -7.96 -12.20 16.10
C TYR A 28 -9.37 -12.77 16.27
N PRO A 29 -9.65 -13.56 17.34
CA PRO A 29 -11.00 -14.05 17.60
C PRO A 29 -11.98 -12.89 17.72
N ALA A 30 -13.06 -12.93 16.92
CA ALA A 30 -14.02 -11.83 16.83
C ALA A 30 -14.72 -11.53 18.17
N ASN A 31 -14.89 -12.53 19.03
CA ASN A 31 -15.46 -12.37 20.37
C ASN A 31 -14.50 -11.74 21.39
N LYS A 32 -13.22 -11.56 21.02
CA LYS A 32 -12.21 -10.93 21.87
C LYS A 32 -11.74 -9.58 21.32
N LEU A 33 -12.25 -9.16 20.16
CA LEU A 33 -11.91 -7.91 19.52
C LEU A 33 -13.12 -6.98 19.53
N ALA A 34 -12.95 -5.79 20.09
CA ALA A 34 -13.89 -4.70 19.96
C ALA A 34 -13.17 -3.48 19.36
N CYS A 35 -13.82 -2.81 18.41
CA CYS A 35 -13.35 -1.57 17.82
C CYS A 35 -14.26 -0.44 18.30
N TYR A 36 -13.67 0.56 18.96
CA TYR A 36 -14.38 1.73 19.47
C TYR A 36 -13.93 2.95 18.67
N VAL A 37 -14.88 3.65 18.05
CA VAL A 37 -14.60 4.91 17.35
C VAL A 37 -15.14 6.05 18.22
N SER A 38 -14.30 7.03 18.49
CA SER A 38 -14.67 8.23 19.25
C SER A 38 -14.58 9.43 18.31
N ASP A 39 -15.72 10.03 18.00
CA ASP A 39 -15.83 11.19 17.11
C ASP A 39 -16.08 12.47 17.91
N ASP A 40 -15.02 13.25 18.14
CA ASP A 40 -15.08 14.55 18.81
C ASP A 40 -15.76 15.61 17.93
N GLY A 41 -15.76 15.43 16.60
CA GLY A 41 -16.38 16.33 15.64
C GLY A 41 -17.89 16.14 15.50
N CYS A 42 -18.47 15.12 16.15
CA CYS A 42 -19.89 14.77 16.09
C CYS A 42 -20.45 14.79 14.66
N SER A 43 -19.72 14.21 13.71
CA SER A 43 -20.01 14.32 12.27
C SER A 43 -21.04 13.28 11.83
N PRO A 44 -22.21 13.68 11.33
CA PRO A 44 -23.19 12.75 10.77
C PRO A 44 -22.61 11.93 9.61
N LEU A 45 -21.68 12.51 8.85
CA LEU A 45 -21.03 11.85 7.72
C LEU A 45 -20.07 10.75 8.18
N THR A 46 -19.33 10.98 9.27
CA THR A 46 -18.47 9.95 9.89
C THR A 46 -19.33 8.78 10.37
N TYR A 47 -20.43 9.05 11.07
CA TYR A 47 -21.34 8.00 11.51
C TYR A 47 -21.94 7.21 10.33
N PHE A 48 -22.42 7.89 9.29
CA PHE A 48 -22.93 7.24 8.08
C PHE A 48 -21.87 6.35 7.42
N SER A 49 -20.64 6.86 7.29
CA SER A 49 -19.52 6.10 6.73
C SER A 49 -19.23 4.82 7.52
N LEU A 50 -19.22 4.90 8.86
CA LEU A 50 -19.03 3.72 9.72
C LEU A 50 -20.17 2.71 9.57
N LYS A 51 -21.42 3.17 9.39
CA LYS A 51 -22.56 2.29 9.14
C LYS A 51 -22.38 1.49 7.85
N GLU A 52 -22.01 2.14 6.75
CA GLU A 52 -21.74 1.43 5.48
C GLU A 52 -20.50 0.53 5.58
N THR A 53 -19.47 0.99 6.28
CA THR A 53 -18.25 0.22 6.57
C THR A 53 -18.58 -1.09 7.29
N SER A 54 -19.49 -1.06 8.27
CA SER A 54 -19.91 -2.26 9.01
C SER A 54 -20.58 -3.31 8.11
N LYS A 55 -21.31 -2.88 7.07
CA LYS A 55 -21.91 -3.79 6.09
C LYS A 55 -20.84 -4.38 5.19
N PHE A 56 -19.95 -3.54 4.68
CA PHE A 56 -18.86 -3.99 3.81
C PHE A 56 -17.87 -4.91 4.53
N ALA A 57 -17.62 -4.70 5.84
CA ALA A 57 -16.76 -5.54 6.66
C ALA A 57 -17.17 -7.02 6.65
N LYS A 58 -18.46 -7.33 6.45
CA LYS A 58 -18.96 -8.70 6.32
C LYS A 58 -18.47 -9.42 5.06
N ILE A 59 -18.09 -8.66 4.03
CA ILE A 59 -17.50 -9.15 2.77
C ILE A 59 -15.97 -9.10 2.88
N TRP A 60 -15.44 -7.97 3.36
CA TRP A 60 -14.01 -7.72 3.49
C TRP A 60 -13.31 -8.68 4.45
N GLY A 61 -13.89 -8.94 5.63
CA GLY A 61 -13.30 -9.81 6.64
C GLY A 61 -13.01 -11.23 6.13
N PRO A 62 -14.00 -11.94 5.54
CA PRO A 62 -13.77 -13.22 4.89
C PRO A 62 -12.76 -13.16 3.73
N PHE A 63 -12.79 -12.10 2.93
CA PHE A 63 -11.82 -11.90 1.84
C PHE A 63 -10.38 -11.83 2.38
N CYS A 64 -10.11 -10.99 3.39
CA CYS A 64 -8.79 -10.89 4.02
C CYS A 64 -8.33 -12.23 4.58
N LYS A 65 -9.22 -12.94 5.29
CA LYS A 65 -8.89 -14.28 5.85
C LYS A 65 -8.57 -15.28 4.75
N LYS A 66 -9.31 -15.28 3.64
CA LYS A 66 -9.10 -16.19 2.52
C LYS A 66 -7.72 -16.01 1.89
N TYR A 67 -7.28 -14.77 1.71
CA TYR A 67 -6.02 -14.45 1.02
C TYR A 67 -4.85 -14.13 1.96
N ASN A 68 -5.02 -14.27 3.28
CA ASN A 68 -3.98 -13.99 4.25
C ASN A 68 -2.74 -14.88 4.05
N ARG A 69 -2.94 -16.13 3.64
CA ARG A 69 -1.83 -17.07 3.41
C ARG A 69 -0.94 -16.60 2.25
N GLU A 70 -1.55 -16.13 1.17
CA GLU A 70 -0.90 -15.62 -0.03
C GLU A 70 -0.15 -14.32 0.29
N TYR A 71 -0.78 -13.43 1.06
CA TYR A 71 -0.14 -12.22 1.56
C TYR A 71 1.07 -12.53 2.46
N GLU A 72 0.98 -13.48 3.39
CA GLU A 72 2.11 -13.85 4.25
C GLU A 72 3.26 -14.49 3.45
N LYS A 73 2.98 -15.21 2.36
CA LYS A 73 4.02 -15.70 1.44
C LYS A 73 4.75 -14.54 0.76
N LEU A 74 4.01 -13.56 0.25
CA LEU A 74 4.57 -12.35 -0.34
C LEU A 74 5.45 -11.61 0.69
N ARG A 75 4.90 -11.38 1.89
CA ARG A 75 5.58 -10.69 2.98
C ARG A 75 6.90 -11.36 3.33
N ARG A 76 6.92 -12.68 3.53
CA ARG A 76 8.16 -13.43 3.80
C ARG A 76 9.17 -13.29 2.68
N LYS A 77 8.75 -13.44 1.42
CA LYS A 77 9.65 -13.25 0.27
C LYS A 77 10.32 -11.87 0.27
N VAL A 78 9.59 -10.82 0.66
CA VAL A 78 10.13 -9.46 0.77
C VAL A 78 11.04 -9.30 1.99
N GLU A 79 10.65 -9.79 3.17
CA GLU A 79 11.46 -9.71 4.39
C GLU A 79 12.76 -10.51 4.25
N ASP A 80 12.71 -11.73 3.72
CA ASP A 80 13.89 -12.58 3.51
C ASP A 80 14.89 -11.94 2.52
N SER A 81 14.40 -11.20 1.52
CA SER A 81 15.25 -10.49 0.56
C SER A 81 16.07 -9.35 1.18
N THR A 82 15.71 -8.88 2.36
CA THR A 82 16.48 -7.85 3.09
C THR A 82 17.63 -8.43 3.90
N GLY A 83 17.67 -9.76 4.11
CA GLY A 83 18.67 -10.45 4.92
C GLY A 83 19.74 -11.21 4.13
N ASP A 84 19.49 -11.56 2.87
CA ASP A 84 20.40 -12.36 2.04
C ASP A 84 20.54 -11.76 0.64
N SER A 85 21.67 -11.09 0.38
CA SER A 85 22.00 -10.50 -0.92
C SER A 85 22.16 -11.55 -2.03
N HIS A 86 22.40 -12.82 -1.68
CA HIS A 86 22.64 -13.91 -2.63
C HIS A 86 21.34 -14.42 -3.30
N LEU A 87 20.15 -14.09 -2.77
CA LEU A 87 18.87 -14.42 -3.42
C LEU A 87 18.54 -13.49 -4.59
N LEU A 88 19.31 -12.41 -4.75
CA LEU A 88 19.16 -11.42 -5.81
C LEU A 88 20.18 -11.61 -6.95
N ASP A 89 21.21 -12.43 -6.73
CA ASP A 89 22.35 -12.64 -7.65
C ASP A 89 22.01 -13.50 -8.89
N GLY A 90 20.79 -14.05 -8.97
CA GLY A 90 20.34 -14.88 -10.09
C GLY A 90 19.32 -14.24 -11.02
N ASP A 91 18.91 -12.99 -10.74
CA ASP A 91 17.86 -12.31 -11.49
C ASP A 91 18.48 -11.19 -12.35
N ASP A 92 18.61 -11.46 -13.65
CA ASP A 92 19.16 -10.56 -14.69
C ASP A 92 18.48 -9.17 -14.65
N GLU A 93 17.22 -9.11 -14.20
CA GLU A 93 16.47 -7.87 -14.03
C GLU A 93 17.04 -6.94 -12.96
N LEU A 94 17.72 -7.47 -11.93
CA LEU A 94 18.23 -6.70 -10.80
C LEU A 94 19.68 -6.26 -10.96
N GLU A 95 20.42 -6.77 -11.94
CA GLU A 95 21.81 -6.34 -12.22
C GLU A 95 21.92 -4.82 -12.44
N THR A 96 20.86 -4.20 -12.99
CA THR A 96 20.77 -2.74 -13.18
C THR A 96 20.91 -1.96 -11.87
N PHE A 97 20.63 -2.59 -10.73
CA PHE A 97 20.72 -1.99 -9.40
C PHE A 97 22.03 -2.29 -8.66
N SER A 98 22.88 -3.19 -9.16
CA SER A 98 24.13 -3.61 -8.51
C SER A 98 25.05 -2.44 -8.13
N ASN A 99 25.10 -1.42 -8.98
CA ASN A 99 25.91 -0.21 -8.78
C ASN A 99 25.12 1.00 -8.25
N ALA A 100 23.81 0.85 -8.00
CA ALA A 100 22.96 1.94 -7.59
C ALA A 100 23.08 2.20 -6.08
N LYS A 101 23.38 3.45 -5.70
CA LYS A 101 23.33 3.92 -4.31
C LYS A 101 22.16 4.87 -4.13
N GLN A 102 21.55 4.90 -2.95
CA GLN A 102 20.35 5.71 -2.66
C GLN A 102 20.45 7.20 -3.05
N ASN A 103 21.66 7.78 -3.07
CA ASN A 103 21.96 9.15 -3.45
C ASN A 103 22.83 9.28 -4.73
N ASN A 104 23.19 8.17 -5.38
CA ASN A 104 24.00 8.15 -6.58
C ASN A 104 23.62 6.96 -7.47
N HIS A 105 22.78 7.22 -8.46
CA HIS A 105 22.43 6.27 -9.51
C HIS A 105 21.88 7.03 -10.72
N SER A 106 22.07 6.49 -11.92
CA SER A 106 21.37 6.98 -13.11
C SER A 106 19.86 6.76 -13.01
N THR A 107 19.10 7.31 -13.95
CA THR A 107 17.69 6.94 -14.09
C THR A 107 17.55 5.44 -14.32
N ILE A 108 16.60 4.80 -13.65
CA ILE A 108 16.27 3.38 -13.81
C ILE A 108 14.77 3.29 -14.11
N VAL A 109 14.42 2.61 -15.19
CA VAL A 109 13.03 2.32 -15.57
C VAL A 109 12.91 0.82 -15.79
N LYS A 110 11.92 0.19 -15.15
CA LYS A 110 11.63 -1.25 -15.27
C LYS A 110 10.13 -1.46 -15.38
N VAL A 111 9.69 -2.22 -16.37
CA VAL A 111 8.28 -2.66 -16.47
C VAL A 111 8.14 -3.88 -15.56
N VAL A 112 7.49 -3.70 -14.42
CA VAL A 112 7.30 -4.77 -13.42
C VAL A 112 6.14 -5.69 -13.81
N TRP A 113 5.10 -5.11 -14.42
CA TRP A 113 3.96 -5.86 -14.96
C TRP A 113 3.42 -5.17 -16.19
N GLU A 114 3.29 -5.93 -17.29
CA GLU A 114 2.65 -5.48 -18.52
C GLU A 114 1.25 -6.08 -18.62
N ASN A 115 0.21 -5.25 -18.65
CA ASN A 115 -1.11 -5.72 -18.99
C ASN A 115 -1.19 -5.96 -20.51
N LYS A 116 -1.21 -7.23 -20.92
CA LYS A 116 -1.39 -7.64 -22.32
C LYS A 116 -2.85 -7.95 -22.68
N GLY A 117 -3.75 -7.84 -21.70
CA GLY A 117 -5.17 -8.07 -21.85
C GLY A 117 -5.89 -6.91 -22.56
N GLY A 118 -7.06 -7.20 -23.11
CA GLY A 118 -7.92 -6.22 -23.77
C GLY A 118 -9.04 -5.79 -22.82
N VAL A 119 -9.36 -4.49 -22.83
CA VAL A 119 -10.33 -3.85 -21.93
C VAL A 119 -11.53 -4.75 -21.57
N GLY A 120 -11.61 -5.20 -20.32
CA GLY A 120 -12.86 -5.75 -19.75
C GLY A 120 -12.78 -7.06 -18.96
N ASP A 121 -11.62 -7.69 -18.76
CA ASP A 121 -11.51 -8.85 -17.85
C ASP A 121 -11.42 -8.39 -16.38
N GLU A 122 -12.30 -8.89 -15.51
CA GLU A 122 -12.31 -8.62 -14.07
C GLU A 122 -11.03 -9.08 -13.36
N LYS A 123 -10.18 -9.88 -14.03
CA LYS A 123 -8.88 -10.35 -13.52
C LYS A 123 -7.69 -9.54 -14.01
N GLU A 124 -7.89 -8.55 -14.87
CA GLU A 124 -6.79 -7.73 -15.38
C GLU A 124 -6.21 -6.82 -14.29
N VAL A 125 -4.88 -6.82 -14.20
CA VAL A 125 -4.12 -5.93 -13.33
C VAL A 125 -3.51 -4.83 -14.21
N PRO A 126 -3.65 -3.53 -13.86
CA PRO A 126 -3.04 -2.44 -14.62
C PRO A 126 -1.53 -2.58 -14.77
N HIS A 127 -0.96 -1.91 -15.78
CA HIS A 127 0.49 -1.83 -15.95
C HIS A 127 1.16 -1.30 -14.66
N LEU A 128 2.25 -1.96 -14.26
CA LEU A 128 3.08 -1.53 -13.15
C LEU A 128 4.48 -1.23 -13.67
N VAL A 129 4.88 0.04 -13.59
CA VAL A 129 6.19 0.51 -14.02
C VAL A 129 6.93 1.07 -12.81
N TYR A 130 8.13 0.57 -12.57
CA TYR A 130 9.05 1.10 -11.59
C TYR A 130 9.92 2.18 -12.25
N ILE A 131 9.98 3.36 -11.62
CA ILE A 131 10.82 4.46 -12.07
C ILE A 131 11.61 5.00 -10.88
N SER A 132 12.93 5.03 -11.04
CA SER A 132 13.85 5.74 -10.15
C SER A 132 14.51 6.86 -10.92
N ARG A 133 14.20 8.11 -10.58
CA ARG A 133 14.83 9.31 -11.16
C ARG A 133 16.32 9.36 -10.83
N GLU A 134 17.14 9.89 -11.73
CA GLU A 134 18.56 10.10 -11.46
C GLU A 134 18.79 10.85 -10.13
N LYS A 135 19.78 10.39 -9.38
CA LYS A 135 20.29 11.06 -8.18
C LYS A 135 21.79 11.19 -8.25
N ARG A 136 22.28 12.34 -7.79
CA ARG A 136 23.70 12.68 -7.66
C ARG A 136 23.95 13.27 -6.28
N PRO A 137 25.10 12.98 -5.64
CA PRO A 137 25.41 13.49 -4.30
C PRO A 137 25.44 15.02 -4.22
N ASP A 138 25.85 15.69 -5.29
CA ASP A 138 26.07 17.15 -5.31
C ASP A 138 24.81 17.96 -5.63
N TYR A 139 23.66 17.30 -5.78
CA TYR A 139 22.40 17.93 -6.16
C TYR A 139 21.37 17.77 -5.05
N VAL A 140 20.62 18.85 -4.79
CA VAL A 140 19.50 18.82 -3.85
C VAL A 140 18.32 18.09 -4.50
N HIS A 141 17.73 17.14 -3.77
CA HIS A 141 16.57 16.37 -4.23
C HIS A 141 15.35 16.72 -3.38
N HIS A 142 14.25 17.12 -4.02
CA HIS A 142 12.99 17.45 -3.34
C HIS A 142 12.11 16.21 -3.04
N TYR A 143 12.73 15.04 -2.84
CA TYR A 143 12.10 13.76 -2.54
C TYR A 143 10.74 13.55 -3.24
N LYS A 144 9.63 13.59 -2.48
CA LYS A 144 8.28 13.36 -2.98
C LYS A 144 7.85 14.42 -3.99
N SER A 145 8.09 15.70 -3.72
CA SER A 145 7.74 16.79 -4.63
C SER A 145 8.53 16.71 -5.94
N GLY A 146 9.83 16.40 -5.84
CA GLY A 146 10.66 16.19 -7.02
C GLY A 146 10.22 14.97 -7.84
N ALA A 147 9.85 13.87 -7.18
CA ALA A 147 9.37 12.67 -7.84
C ALA A 147 8.05 12.90 -8.60
N MET A 148 7.09 13.60 -7.99
CA MET A 148 5.81 13.91 -8.63
C MET A 148 5.99 14.76 -9.89
N ASN A 149 6.75 15.86 -9.80
CA ASN A 149 6.97 16.75 -10.94
C ASN A 149 7.66 16.03 -12.12
N PHE A 150 8.56 15.08 -11.83
CA PHE A 150 9.24 14.30 -12.87
C PHE A 150 8.29 13.42 -13.68
N LEU A 151 7.20 12.94 -13.08
CA LEU A 151 6.19 12.12 -13.77
C LEU A 151 5.18 12.97 -14.55
N GLU A 152 5.13 14.28 -14.29
CA GLU A 152 4.20 15.23 -14.91
C GLU A 152 4.82 16.03 -16.06
N THR A 153 6.14 15.91 -16.28
CA THR A 153 6.89 16.63 -17.33
C THR A 153 7.05 15.75 -18.57
#